data_AF-A0A948TGV5-F1
#
_entry.id   AF-A0A948TGV5-F1
#
_cell.length_a   1.000
_cell.length_b   1.000
_cell.length_c   1.000
_cell.angle_alpha   90.00
_cell.angle_beta   90.00
_cell.angle_gamma   90.00
#
_symmetry.space_group_name_H-M   'P 1'
#
loop_
_entity.id
_entity.type
_entity.pdbx_description
1 polymer ?
#
loop_
_entity_poly.entity_id
_entity_poly.type
_entity_poly.pdbx_seq_one_letter_code
_entity_poly.pdbx_strand_id
1 'polypeptide(L)'
;MATSESIETELANLPKIPLGVSDWGSLRAGNYLFVDKTAKLKELVEFHSVFLARPRRMGKSTLCSMLHALFAHGKEGFAGQAIYELWSEPTYPVIRLFQ
;
A
#
# COMPACT_ATOMS: atom_id res chain seq x y z
N MET A 1 30.26 -19.32 7.89
CA MET A 1 29.06 -20.08 7.48
C MET A 1 27.96 -19.74 8.47
N ALA A 2 26.83 -19.22 8.03
CA ALA A 2 25.68 -19.01 8.91
C ALA A 2 25.21 -20.37 9.44
N THR A 3 24.97 -20.47 10.75
CA THR A 3 24.40 -21.66 11.41
C THR A 3 22.97 -21.91 10.92
N SER A 4 22.55 -23.17 10.79
CA SER A 4 21.21 -23.56 10.31
C SER A 4 20.08 -22.86 11.08
N GLU A 5 20.26 -22.69 12.38
CA GLU A 5 19.33 -22.02 13.29
C GLU A 5 19.17 -20.51 12.99
N SER A 6 20.22 -19.87 12.47
CA SER A 6 20.18 -18.46 12.04
C SER A 6 19.38 -18.28 10.75
N ILE A 7 19.46 -19.25 9.83
CA ILE A 7 18.71 -19.22 8.57
C ILE A 7 17.22 -19.44 8.84
N GLU A 8 16.86 -20.38 9.71
CA GLU A 8 15.45 -20.61 10.07
C GLU A 8 14.81 -19.38 10.74
N THR A 9 15.56 -18.71 11.60
CA THR A 9 15.13 -17.46 12.24
C THR A 9 14.95 -16.33 11.22
N GLU A 10 15.81 -16.24 10.21
CA GLU A 10 15.72 -15.24 9.16
C GLU A 10 14.51 -15.51 8.23
N LEU A 11 14.28 -16.78 7.87
CA LEU A 11 13.13 -17.21 7.09
C LEU A 11 11.80 -16.97 7.82
N ALA A 12 11.77 -17.17 9.14
CA ALA A 12 10.59 -16.88 9.97
C ALA A 12 10.25 -15.38 10.03
N ASN A 13 11.22 -14.50 9.79
CA ASN A 13 11.05 -13.04 9.81
C ASN A 13 10.81 -12.43 8.43
N LEU A 14 10.78 -13.22 7.36
CA LEU A 14 10.52 -12.70 6.02
C LEU A 14 9.06 -12.18 5.88
N PRO A 15 8.86 -11.08 5.12
CA PRO A 15 7.52 -10.57 4.83
C PRO A 15 6.64 -11.62 4.14
N LYS A 16 5.36 -11.68 4.52
CA LYS A 16 4.42 -12.66 3.97
C LYS A 16 3.99 -12.27 2.55
N ILE A 17 3.77 -13.24 1.66
CA ILE A 17 3.21 -12.96 0.34
C ILE A 17 1.70 -12.65 0.50
N PRO A 18 1.19 -11.51 0.00
CA PRO A 18 -0.21 -11.14 0.14
C PRO A 18 -1.10 -11.90 -0.85
N LEU A 19 -1.46 -13.13 -0.50
CA LEU A 19 -2.42 -13.94 -1.25
C LEU A 19 -3.85 -13.58 -0.82
N GLY A 20 -4.61 -12.95 -1.72
CA GLY A 20 -5.99 -12.55 -1.45
C GLY A 20 -6.15 -11.30 -0.56
N VAL A 21 -5.06 -10.78 0.00
CA VAL A 21 -5.06 -9.54 0.78
C VAL A 21 -4.79 -8.37 -0.16
N SER A 22 -5.76 -7.45 -0.26
CA SER A 22 -5.63 -6.25 -1.09
C SER A 22 -5.91 -4.96 -0.35
N ASP A 23 -6.43 -5.04 0.87
CA ASP A 23 -6.67 -3.87 1.70
C ASP A 23 -5.36 -3.32 2.28
N TRP A 24 -5.22 -1.99 2.27
CA TRP A 24 -3.99 -1.34 2.70
C TRP A 24 -3.67 -1.53 4.19
N GLY A 25 -4.69 -1.35 5.04
CA GLY A 25 -4.52 -1.52 6.49
C GLY A 25 -4.09 -2.94 6.82
N SER A 26 -4.74 -3.92 6.19
CA SER A 26 -4.38 -5.35 6.34
C SER A 26 -2.96 -5.65 5.86
N LEU A 27 -2.55 -5.09 4.72
CA LEU A 27 -1.19 -5.26 4.19
C LEU A 27 -0.13 -4.73 5.16
N ARG A 28 -0.38 -3.56 5.77
CA ARG A 28 0.54 -2.92 6.71
C ARG A 28 0.58 -3.64 8.05
N ALA A 29 -0.57 -3.97 8.62
CA ALA A 29 -0.66 -4.67 9.90
C ALA A 29 -0.08 -6.09 9.83
N GLY A 30 -0.21 -6.77 8.69
CA GLY A 30 0.23 -8.16 8.53
C GLY A 30 1.69 -8.34 8.10
N ASN A 31 2.48 -7.26 8.00
CA ASN A 31 3.87 -7.27 7.48
C ASN A 31 3.98 -8.02 6.13
N TYR A 32 3.07 -7.72 5.20
CA TYR A 32 3.07 -8.33 3.88
C TYR A 32 4.11 -7.68 2.97
N LEU A 33 4.68 -8.49 2.08
CA LEU A 33 5.53 -8.01 1.01
C LEU A 33 4.73 -7.06 0.11
N PHE A 34 5.22 -5.83 -0.01
CA PHE A 34 4.62 -4.78 -0.82
C PHE A 34 5.71 -4.09 -1.63
N VAL A 35 5.49 -3.96 -2.94
CA VAL A 35 6.38 -3.21 -3.82
C VAL A 35 5.93 -1.76 -3.80
N ASP A 36 6.77 -0.87 -3.26
CA ASP A 36 6.45 0.55 -3.20
C ASP A 36 6.40 1.16 -4.62
N LYS A 37 5.20 1.61 -5.00
CA LYS A 37 4.93 2.40 -6.21
C LYS A 37 4.24 3.72 -5.87
N THR A 38 4.28 4.11 -4.60
CA THR A 38 3.47 5.20 -4.07
C THR A 38 3.94 6.58 -4.52
N ALA A 39 5.17 6.72 -5.04
CA ALA A 39 5.64 7.96 -5.66
C ALA A 39 4.69 8.48 -6.75
N LYS A 40 4.08 7.57 -7.52
CA LYS A 40 3.13 7.90 -8.60
C LYS A 40 1.75 8.30 -8.10
N LEU A 41 1.41 8.05 -6.83
CA LEU A 41 0.11 8.47 -6.27
C LEU A 41 -0.03 9.99 -6.26
N LYS A 42 1.06 10.72 -5.99
CA LYS A 42 1.03 12.19 -5.97
C LYS A 42 0.69 12.75 -7.36
N GLU A 43 1.32 12.23 -8.40
CA GLU A 43 1.00 12.55 -9.79
C GLU A 43 -0.47 12.18 -10.13
N LEU A 44 -0.92 11.01 -9.64
CA LEU A 44 -2.25 10.49 -9.93
C LEU A 44 -3.38 11.41 -9.43
N VAL A 45 -3.23 11.99 -8.24
CA VAL A 45 -4.26 12.84 -7.61
C VAL A 45 -4.34 14.24 -8.23
N GLU A 46 -3.35 14.63 -9.02
CA GLU A 46 -3.33 15.92 -9.72
C GLU A 46 -4.12 15.88 -11.04
N PHE A 47 -4.40 14.69 -11.57
CA PHE A 47 -5.26 14.54 -12.75
C PHE A 47 -6.74 14.73 -12.40
N HIS A 48 -7.48 15.35 -13.32
CA HIS A 48 -8.93 15.56 -13.13
C HIS A 48 -9.72 14.24 -13.08
N SER A 49 -9.31 13.25 -13.88
CA SER A 49 -9.90 11.93 -13.98
C SER A 49 -8.84 10.92 -14.39
N VAL A 50 -8.91 9.73 -13.81
CA VAL A 50 -7.96 8.65 -14.05
C VAL A 50 -8.70 7.37 -14.36
N PHE A 51 -8.31 6.70 -15.43
CA PHE A 51 -8.78 5.35 -15.75
C PHE A 51 -7.69 4.31 -15.44
N LEU A 52 -7.95 3.44 -14.47
CA LEU A 52 -7.05 2.34 -14.11
C LEU A 52 -7.32 1.13 -15.02
N ALA A 53 -6.63 1.06 -16.16
CA ALA A 53 -6.78 -0.03 -17.11
C ALA A 53 -6.20 -1.37 -16.61
N ARG A 54 -6.51 -2.44 -17.35
CA ARG A 54 -5.91 -3.80 -17.30
C ARG A 54 -4.37 -3.74 -17.20
N PRO A 55 -3.67 -4.79 -16.72
CA PRO A 55 -4.06 -6.20 -16.50
C PRO A 55 -4.66 -6.56 -15.14
N ARG A 56 -5.12 -7.81 -15.02
CA ARG A 56 -5.68 -8.43 -13.81
C ARG A 56 -4.57 -8.58 -12.75
N ARG A 57 -4.92 -8.45 -11.46
CA ARG A 57 -3.99 -8.52 -10.31
C ARG A 57 -2.88 -7.45 -10.25
N MET A 58 -3.06 -6.32 -10.94
CA MET A 58 -2.12 -5.18 -10.84
C MET A 58 -2.28 -4.33 -9.57
N GLY A 59 -3.09 -4.74 -8.60
CA GLY A 59 -3.24 -3.99 -7.34
C GLY A 59 -4.11 -2.74 -7.45
N LYS A 60 -5.06 -2.67 -8.40
CA LYS A 60 -6.03 -1.56 -8.50
C LYS A 60 -6.85 -1.39 -7.21
N SER A 61 -7.37 -2.47 -6.67
CA SER A 61 -8.10 -2.46 -5.40
C SER A 61 -7.22 -1.96 -4.25
N THR A 62 -5.95 -2.37 -4.23
CA THR A 62 -4.97 -1.90 -3.23
C THR A 62 -4.67 -0.41 -3.40
N LEU A 63 -4.55 0.08 -4.63
CA LEU A 63 -4.39 1.51 -4.90
C LEU A 63 -5.58 2.33 -4.40
N CYS A 64 -6.81 1.90 -4.69
CA CYS A 64 -8.00 2.54 -4.16
C CYS A 64 -8.04 2.49 -2.63
N SER A 65 -7.56 1.41 -2.00
CA SER A 65 -7.48 1.33 -0.54
C SER A 65 -6.42 2.25 0.05
N MET A 66 -5.27 2.42 -0.62
CA MET A 66 -4.26 3.40 -0.24
C MET A 66 -4.79 4.84 -0.36
N LEU A 67 -5.48 5.18 -1.46
CA LEU A 67 -6.09 6.50 -1.62
C LEU A 67 -7.13 6.77 -0.53
N HIS A 68 -7.96 5.78 -0.20
CA HIS A 68 -8.87 5.90 0.95
C HIS A 68 -8.10 6.21 2.23
N ALA A 69 -7.06 5.46 2.55
CA ALA A 69 -6.27 5.68 3.77
C ALA A 69 -5.61 7.07 3.78
N LEU A 70 -5.03 7.50 2.65
CA LEU A 70 -4.41 8.82 2.52
C LEU A 70 -5.40 9.96 2.71
N PHE A 71 -6.56 9.89 2.07
CA PHE A 71 -7.58 10.93 2.21
C PHE A 71 -8.30 10.87 3.57
N ALA A 72 -8.53 9.71 4.17
CA ALA A 72 -9.27 9.60 5.43
C ALA A 72 -8.39 9.76 6.68
N HIS A 73 -7.15 9.29 6.63
CA HIS A 73 -6.24 9.16 7.79
C HIS A 73 -4.87 9.83 7.54
N GLY A 74 -4.66 10.45 6.38
CA GLY A 74 -3.41 11.10 6.05
C GLY A 74 -2.28 10.08 5.87
N LYS A 75 -1.10 10.44 6.38
CA LYS A 75 0.14 9.68 6.16
C LYS A 75 0.34 8.50 7.11
N GLU A 76 -0.67 8.18 7.93
CA GLU A 76 -0.61 7.06 8.86
C GLU A 76 -0.44 5.72 8.11
N GLY A 77 0.55 4.92 8.52
CA GLY A 77 0.87 3.66 7.83
C GLY A 77 1.65 3.82 6.51
N PHE A 78 2.07 5.04 6.16
CA PHE A 78 2.89 5.29 4.96
C PHE A 78 4.38 5.48 5.23
N ALA A 79 4.83 5.41 6.48
CA ALA A 79 6.24 5.59 6.84
C ALA A 79 7.18 4.68 6.01
N GLY A 80 8.29 5.25 5.55
CA GLY A 80 9.27 4.55 4.71
C GLY A 80 8.87 4.38 3.24
N GLN A 81 7.73 4.93 2.81
CA GLN A 81 7.30 4.94 1.40
C GLN A 81 7.40 6.32 0.79
N ALA A 82 7.57 6.38 -0.52
CA ALA A 82 7.76 7.64 -1.23
C ALA A 82 6.62 8.64 -1.02
N ILE A 83 5.36 8.19 -0.94
CA ILE A 83 4.21 9.09 -0.75
C ILE A 83 4.17 9.79 0.61
N TYR A 84 4.89 9.29 1.62
CA TYR A 84 4.92 9.91 2.94
C TYR A 84 5.51 11.33 2.91
N GLU A 85 6.54 11.55 2.10
CA GLU A 85 7.12 12.89 1.94
C GLU A 85 6.34 13.73 0.92
N LEU A 86 5.73 13.09 -0.07
CA LEU A 86 5.06 13.76 -1.18
C LEU A 86 3.61 14.19 -0.88
N TRP A 87 2.96 13.56 0.11
CA TRP A 87 1.56 13.83 0.41
C TRP A 87 1.37 15.12 1.22
N SER A 88 0.61 16.04 0.64
CA SER A 88 0.34 17.38 1.17
C SER A 88 -1.15 17.66 1.38
N GLU A 89 -2.04 16.74 1.01
CA GLU A 89 -3.48 16.93 1.12
C GLU A 89 -3.95 16.78 2.57
N PRO A 90 -4.96 17.56 3.01
CA PRO A 90 -5.60 17.36 4.31
C PRO A 90 -6.46 16.08 4.30
N THR A 91 -6.99 15.74 5.47
CA THR A 91 -7.92 14.62 5.61
C THR A 91 -9.36 15.05 5.28
N TYR A 92 -10.11 14.16 4.63
CA TYR A 92 -11.48 14.36 4.20
C TYR A 92 -12.37 13.18 4.62
N PRO A 93 -13.68 13.39 4.82
CA PRO A 93 -14.65 12.29 4.86
C PRO A 93 -14.66 11.56 3.51
N VAL A 94 -14.28 10.28 3.49
CA VAL A 94 -14.23 9.47 2.27
C VAL A 94 -15.41 8.51 2.22
N ILE A 95 -16.12 8.48 1.08
CA ILE A 95 -17.22 7.56 0.82
C ILE A 95 -16.78 6.52 -0.20
N ARG A 96 -16.95 5.23 0.12
CA ARG A 96 -16.81 4.14 -0.85
C ARG A 96 -18.18 3.73 -1.36
N LEU A 97 -18.38 3.83 -2.67
CA LEU A 97 -19.66 3.53 -3.30
C LEU A 97 -19.91 2.02 -3.48
N PHE A 98 -18.86 1.21 -3.62
CA PHE A 98 -18.94 -0.24 -3.82
C PHE A 98 -17.73 -0.94 -3.17
N GLN A 99 -17.87 -2.22 -2.78
CA GLN A 99 -16.79 -3.10 -2.31
C GLN A 99 -16.37 -4.10 -3.40
#